data_AF-A0A712CNT5-F1
#
_entry.id   AF-A0A712CNT5-F1
#
_cell.length_a   1.000
_cell.length_b   1.000
_cell.length_c   1.000
_cell.angle_alpha   90.00
_cell.angle_beta   90.00
_cell.angle_gamma   90.00
#
_symmetry.space_group_name_H-M   'P 1'
#
loop_
_entity.id
_entity.type
_entity.pdbx_description
1 polymer ?
#
loop_
_entity_poly.entity_id
_entity_poly.type
_entity_poly.pdbx_seq_one_letter_code
_entity_poly.pdbx_strand_id
1 'polypeptide(L)'
;MIIVTGGAGFIGSNIVKALNDKGITDILVVDNLKDGTKFVNLVDLNIADYMDKEDFLIQIMSGEELGDIEAIFHEGACSSTTEWDGKYMMDNNYQYSKELLHYCLEREIPFL
;
A
#
# COMPACT_ATOMS: atom_id res chain seq x y z
N MET A 1 4.12 -5.58 12.06
CA MET A 1 4.30 -5.44 10.59
C MET A 1 4.08 -4.01 10.14
N ILE A 2 4.77 -3.58 9.09
CA ILE A 2 4.53 -2.31 8.41
C ILE A 2 3.85 -2.58 7.06
N ILE A 3 2.84 -1.78 6.71
CA ILE A 3 2.18 -1.86 5.41
C ILE A 3 2.69 -0.73 4.52
N VAL A 4 3.04 -1.05 3.26
CA VAL A 4 3.39 -0.06 2.25
C VAL A 4 2.49 -0.26 1.03
N THR A 5 1.48 0.60 0.87
CA THR A 5 0.68 0.63 -0.36
C THR A 5 1.44 1.35 -1.46
N GLY A 6 1.25 0.95 -2.72
CA GLY A 6 2.13 1.39 -3.80
C GLY A 6 3.57 0.87 -3.64
N GLY A 7 3.77 -0.19 -2.84
CA GLY A 7 5.08 -0.71 -2.47
C GLY A 7 5.87 -1.32 -3.62
N ALA A 8 5.20 -1.74 -4.72
CA ALA A 8 5.88 -2.13 -5.96
C ALA A 8 6.07 -0.93 -6.93
N GLY A 9 5.57 0.25 -6.57
CA GLY A 9 5.74 1.51 -7.28
C GLY A 9 7.09 2.19 -7.01
N PHE A 10 7.24 3.42 -7.51
CA PHE A 10 8.52 4.12 -7.44
C PHE A 10 8.91 4.57 -6.02
N ILE A 11 8.04 5.32 -5.34
CA ILE A 11 8.31 5.82 -3.98
C ILE A 11 8.17 4.68 -2.96
N GLY A 12 7.09 3.91 -3.03
CA GLY A 12 6.83 2.82 -2.09
C GLY A 12 7.96 1.78 -2.02
N SER A 13 8.53 1.36 -3.14
CA SER A 13 9.67 0.41 -3.12
C SER A 13 10.92 1.00 -2.47
N ASN A 14 11.16 2.31 -2.59
CA ASN A 14 12.26 2.98 -1.88
C ASN A 14 11.99 3.09 -0.39
N ILE A 15 10.73 3.21 0.05
CA ILE A 15 10.35 3.11 1.46
C ILE A 15 10.61 1.69 1.97
N VAL A 16 10.18 0.65 1.23
CA VAL A 16 10.47 -0.76 1.57
C VAL A 16 11.98 -0.98 1.71
N LYS A 17 12.77 -0.46 0.76
CA LYS A 17 14.23 -0.51 0.83
C LYS A 17 14.77 0.19 2.07
N ALA A 18 14.30 1.40 2.39
CA ALA A 18 14.76 2.15 3.55
C ALA A 18 14.41 1.44 4.88
N LEU A 19 13.28 0.72 4.93
CA LEU A 19 12.90 -0.15 6.04
C LEU A 19 13.85 -1.37 6.13
N ASN A 20 14.15 -2.02 5.01
CA ASN A 20 15.13 -3.12 4.97
C ASN A 20 16.53 -2.68 5.42
N ASP A 21 16.98 -1.49 5.01
CA ASP A 21 18.27 -0.91 5.44
C ASP A 21 18.31 -0.66 6.97
N LYS A 22 17.16 -0.62 7.63
CA LYS A 22 17.01 -0.55 9.10
C LYS A 22 16.77 -1.93 9.76
N GLY A 23 16.81 -3.02 9.00
CA GLY A 23 16.58 -4.38 9.48
C GLY A 23 15.10 -4.76 9.62
N ILE A 24 14.18 -3.96 9.08
CA ILE A 24 12.74 -4.26 9.09
C ILE A 24 12.40 -5.04 7.82
N THR A 25 11.89 -6.26 7.98
CA THR A 25 11.49 -7.15 6.87
C THR A 25 10.07 -7.68 7.00
N ASP A 26 9.43 -7.45 8.15
CA ASP A 26 8.01 -7.79 8.38
C ASP A 26 7.11 -6.72 7.72
N ILE A 27 7.08 -6.76 6.38
CA ILE A 27 6.47 -5.76 5.52
C ILE A 27 5.42 -6.41 4.63
N LEU A 28 4.18 -5.92 4.68
CA LEU A 28 3.15 -6.23 3.70
C LEU A 28 3.19 -5.18 2.59
N VAL A 29 3.46 -5.62 1.37
CA VAL A 29 3.35 -4.76 0.18
C VAL A 29 1.96 -4.88 -0.42
N VAL A 30 1.30 -3.74 -0.65
CA VAL A 30 0.01 -3.67 -1.35
C VAL A 30 0.19 -2.91 -2.66
N ASP A 31 -0.10 -3.53 -3.79
CA ASP A 31 0.04 -2.87 -5.11
C ASP A 31 -0.92 -3.49 -6.15
N ASN A 32 -0.85 -3.02 -7.39
CA ASN A 32 -1.49 -3.64 -8.54
C ASN A 32 -0.40 -4.04 -9.54
N LEU A 33 -0.04 -5.32 -9.58
CA LEU A 33 0.95 -5.89 -10.50
C LEU A 33 0.40 -6.26 -11.89
N LYS A 34 -0.70 -5.63 -12.33
CA LYS A 34 -1.21 -5.82 -13.71
C LYS A 34 -0.12 -5.58 -14.76
N ASP A 35 0.70 -4.55 -14.54
CA ASP A 35 2.01 -4.45 -15.17
C ASP A 35 3.03 -5.22 -14.35
N GLY A 36 3.29 -6.46 -14.78
CA GLY A 36 4.19 -7.37 -14.10
C GLY A 36 5.64 -6.89 -14.08
N THR A 37 6.05 -5.96 -14.95
CA THR A 37 7.45 -5.49 -15.00
C THR A 37 7.89 -4.76 -13.73
N LYS A 38 6.93 -4.24 -12.94
CA LYS A 38 7.19 -3.60 -11.63
C LYS A 38 7.82 -4.52 -10.60
N PHE A 39 7.79 -5.85 -10.80
CA PHE A 39 8.41 -6.81 -9.90
C PHE A 39 9.90 -6.53 -9.62
N VAL A 40 10.61 -5.91 -10.60
CA VAL A 40 12.02 -5.56 -10.46
C VAL A 40 12.28 -4.56 -9.34
N ASN A 41 11.26 -3.82 -8.90
CA ASN A 41 11.37 -2.88 -7.79
C ASN A 41 11.38 -3.58 -6.41
N LEU A 42 11.04 -4.87 -6.36
CA LEU A 42 10.97 -5.67 -5.13
C LEU A 42 11.95 -6.84 -5.10
N VAL A 43 12.55 -7.20 -6.24
CA VAL A 43 13.29 -8.47 -6.42
C VAL A 43 14.52 -8.59 -5.51
N ASP A 44 15.12 -7.47 -5.12
CA ASP A 44 16.27 -7.38 -4.23
C ASP A 44 15.90 -6.93 -2.80
N LEU A 45 14.60 -6.81 -2.51
CA LEU A 45 14.07 -6.41 -1.21
C LEU A 45 13.52 -7.60 -0.43
N ASN A 46 13.38 -7.43 0.88
CA ASN A 46 12.84 -8.43 1.79
C ASN A 46 11.48 -7.96 2.31
N ILE A 47 10.43 -8.71 1.98
CA ILE A 47 9.05 -8.47 2.41
C ILE A 47 8.49 -9.75 3.03
N ALA A 48 7.45 -9.62 3.84
CA ALA A 48 6.75 -10.76 4.44
C ALA A 48 5.66 -11.31 3.50
N ASP A 49 4.92 -10.42 2.84
CA ASP A 49 3.80 -10.80 1.98
C ASP A 49 3.49 -9.74 0.91
N TYR A 50 2.69 -10.13 -0.08
CA TYR A 50 2.14 -9.27 -1.14
C TYR A 50 0.62 -9.44 -1.23
N MET A 51 -0.09 -8.32 -1.34
CA MET A 51 -1.54 -8.31 -1.57
C MET A 51 -1.92 -7.37 -2.72
N ASP A 52 -2.91 -7.76 -3.51
CA ASP A 52 -3.50 -6.88 -4.50
C ASP A 52 -4.33 -5.77 -3.84
N LYS A 53 -4.30 -4.55 -4.39
CA LYS A 53 -4.96 -3.39 -3.79
C LYS A 53 -6.48 -3.56 -3.66
N GLU A 54 -7.13 -4.32 -4.55
CA GLU A 54 -8.57 -4.56 -4.49
C GLU A 54 -8.92 -5.50 -3.33
N ASP A 55 -8.17 -6.59 -3.16
CA ASP A 55 -8.33 -7.52 -2.03
C ASP A 55 -8.06 -6.83 -0.69
N PHE A 56 -7.02 -5.99 -0.63
CA PHE A 56 -6.69 -5.19 0.55
C PHE A 56 -7.83 -4.24 0.94
N LEU A 57 -8.42 -3.53 -0.03
CA LEU A 57 -9.54 -2.63 0.24
C LEU A 57 -10.75 -3.39 0.79
N ILE A 58 -11.05 -4.58 0.24
CA ILE A 58 -12.14 -5.43 0.72
C ILE A 58 -11.92 -5.81 2.19
N GLN A 59 -10.69 -6.22 2.56
CA GLN A 59 -10.36 -6.59 3.94
C GLN A 59 -10.40 -5.40 4.90
N ILE A 60 -9.93 -4.23 4.47
CA ILE A 60 -10.02 -2.99 5.25
C ILE A 60 -11.49 -2.63 5.53
N MET A 61 -12.34 -2.70 4.50
CA MET A 61 -13.77 -2.37 4.61
C MET A 61 -14.58 -3.42 5.38
N SER A 62 -14.15 -4.68 5.40
CA SER A 62 -14.79 -5.72 6.23
C SER A 62 -14.44 -5.60 7.72
N GLY A 63 -13.44 -4.78 8.06
CA GLY A 63 -12.94 -4.60 9.41
C GLY A 63 -12.07 -5.75 9.88
N GLU A 64 -11.55 -6.58 8.96
CA GLU A 64 -10.64 -7.67 9.28
C GLU A 64 -9.35 -7.16 9.96
N GLU A 65 -8.85 -7.96 10.90
CA GLU A 65 -7.56 -7.72 11.53
C GLU A 65 -6.47 -8.38 10.69
N LEU A 66 -5.58 -7.54 10.16
CA LEU A 66 -4.40 -7.97 9.39
C LEU A 66 -3.21 -8.31 10.29
N GLY A 67 -3.44 -8.42 11.60
CA GLY A 67 -2.40 -8.57 12.63
C GLY A 67 -1.99 -7.23 13.25
N ASP A 68 -0.83 -7.23 13.90
CA ASP A 68 -0.30 -6.06 14.60
C ASP A 68 0.39 -5.10 13.61
N ILE A 69 -0.31 -4.04 13.25
CA ILE A 69 0.14 -3.03 12.27
C ILE A 69 0.81 -1.87 13.02
N GLU A 70 2.10 -1.66 12.75
CA GLU A 70 2.89 -0.60 13.37
C GLU A 70 2.74 0.74 12.66
N ALA A 71 2.55 0.73 11.34
CA ALA A 71 2.31 1.90 10.50
C ALA A 71 1.81 1.48 9.10
N ILE A 72 1.11 2.40 8.44
CA ILE A 72 0.79 2.33 7.01
C ILE A 72 1.42 3.53 6.29
N PHE A 73 2.29 3.25 5.32
CA PHE A 73 2.74 4.23 4.32
C PHE A 73 1.85 4.08 3.07
N HIS A 74 1.07 5.11 2.76
CA HIS A 74 0.06 5.06 1.70
C HIS A 74 0.51 5.78 0.43
N GLU A 75 1.34 5.11 -0.36
CA GLU A 75 1.84 5.64 -1.65
C GLU A 75 1.02 5.16 -2.86
N GLY A 76 0.02 4.30 -2.63
CA GLY A 76 -0.81 3.69 -3.65
C GLY A 76 -1.83 4.65 -4.24
N ALA A 77 -1.65 5.04 -5.51
CA ALA A 77 -2.56 5.90 -6.24
C ALA A 77 -2.45 5.71 -7.76
N CYS A 78 -3.45 6.19 -8.50
CA CYS A 78 -3.25 6.53 -9.90
C CYS A 78 -2.47 7.85 -9.96
N SER A 79 -1.22 7.78 -10.42
CA SER A 79 -0.32 8.93 -10.49
C SER A 79 -0.24 9.57 -11.89
N SER A 80 -1.06 9.12 -12.85
CA SER A 80 -1.08 9.68 -14.20
C SER A 80 -1.82 11.02 -14.19
N THR A 81 -1.10 12.10 -14.49
CA THR A 81 -1.69 13.45 -14.68
C THR A 81 -2.49 13.58 -15.96
N THR A 82 -2.46 12.54 -16.81
CA THR A 82 -3.15 12.48 -18.11
C THR A 82 -4.32 11.50 -18.11
N GLU A 83 -4.66 10.92 -16.96
CA GLU A 83 -5.88 10.12 -16.77
C GLU A 83 -7.08 11.04 -16.54
N TRP A 84 -8.19 10.77 -17.24
CA TRP A 84 -9.38 11.62 -17.28
C TRP A 84 -10.67 10.89 -16.87
N ASP A 85 -10.62 9.59 -16.58
CA ASP A 85 -11.72 8.92 -15.87
C ASP A 85 -11.78 9.43 -14.42
N GLY A 86 -12.54 10.50 -14.24
CA GLY A 86 -12.71 11.15 -12.94
C GLY A 86 -13.42 10.27 -11.92
N LYS A 87 -14.26 9.31 -12.34
CA LYS A 87 -14.88 8.37 -11.41
C LYS A 87 -13.81 7.45 -10.85
N TYR A 88 -13.00 6.85 -11.72
CA TYR A 88 -11.87 6.02 -11.31
C TYR A 88 -10.89 6.80 -10.43
N MET A 89 -10.54 8.04 -10.81
CA MET A 89 -9.60 8.86 -10.03
C MET A 89 -10.12 9.14 -8.62
N MET A 90 -11.40 9.48 -8.48
CA MET A 90 -12.00 9.74 -7.16
C MET A 90 -12.17 8.46 -6.35
N ASP A 91 -12.50 7.33 -6.97
CA ASP A 91 -12.62 6.06 -6.27
C ASP A 91 -11.25 5.53 -5.80
N ASN A 92 -10.29 5.44 -6.73
CA ASN A 92 -8.98 4.82 -6.49
C ASN A 92 -8.05 5.68 -5.62
N ASN A 93 -8.13 7.00 -5.72
CA ASN A 93 -7.24 7.87 -4.95
C ASN A 93 -7.95 8.42 -3.72
N TYR A 94 -9.07 9.13 -3.91
CA TYR A 94 -9.71 9.85 -2.82
C TYR A 94 -10.48 8.93 -1.86
N GLN A 95 -11.40 8.13 -2.39
CA GLN A 95 -12.22 7.26 -1.56
C GLN A 95 -11.37 6.15 -0.92
N TYR A 96 -10.49 5.51 -1.68
CA TYR A 96 -9.55 4.52 -1.16
C TYR A 96 -8.76 5.05 0.05
N SER A 97 -8.18 6.25 -0.08
CA SER A 97 -7.40 6.87 1.02
C SER A 97 -8.26 7.18 2.24
N LYS A 98 -9.52 7.59 2.05
CA LYS A 98 -10.44 7.81 3.16
C LYS A 98 -10.74 6.52 3.93
N GLU A 99 -10.99 5.41 3.24
CA GLU A 99 -11.25 4.13 3.89
C GLU A 99 -10.04 3.69 4.74
N LEU A 100 -8.82 3.80 4.20
CA LEU A 100 -7.59 3.51 4.94
C LEU A 100 -7.39 4.45 6.12
N LEU A 101 -7.63 5.75 5.94
CA LEU A 101 -7.53 6.73 7.02
C LEU A 101 -8.48 6.40 8.16
N HIS A 102 -9.74 6.08 7.86
CA HIS A 102 -10.72 5.71 8.89
C HIS A 102 -10.32 4.41 9.61
N TYR A 103 -9.87 3.40 8.87
CA TYR A 103 -9.36 2.16 9.46
C TYR A 103 -8.21 2.40 10.44
N CYS A 104 -7.26 3.26 10.06
CA CYS A 104 -6.11 3.61 10.90
C CYS A 104 -6.53 4.43 12.13
N LEU A 105 -7.43 5.40 11.96
CA LEU A 105 -7.92 6.23 13.07
C LEU A 105 -8.66 5.42 14.13
N GLU A 106 -9.46 4.43 13.73
CA GLU A 106 -10.17 3.53 14.68
C GLU A 106 -9.22 2.66 15.50
N ARG A 107 -8.02 2.41 14.98
CA ARG A 107 -7.03 1.48 15.56
C ARG A 107 -5.78 2.21 16.08
N GLU A 108 -5.77 3.54 16.04
CA GLU A 108 -4.64 4.39 16.40
C GLU A 108 -3.33 4.03 15.67
N ILE A 109 -3.45 3.53 14.43
CA ILE A 109 -2.30 3.19 13.59
C ILE A 109 -1.75 4.47 12.94
N PRO A 110 -0.44 4.73 13.01
CA PRO A 110 0.20 5.80 12.25
C PRO A 110 -0.08 5.66 10.74
N PHE A 111 -0.69 6.70 10.16
CA PHE A 111 -0.99 6.80 8.74
C PHE A 111 -0.15 7.91 8.11
N LEU A 112 0.71 7.54 7.16
CA LEU A 112 1.67 8.42 6.48
C LEU A 112 1.40 8.44 4.98
#